data_AF-A0A285D3N8-F1
#
_entry.id   AF-A0A285D3N8-F1
#
_cell.length_a   1.000
_cell.length_b   1.000
_cell.length_c   1.000
_cell.angle_alpha   90.00
_cell.angle_beta   90.00
_cell.angle_gamma   90.00
#
_symmetry.space_group_name_H-M   'P 1'
#
loop_
_entity.id
_entity.type
_entity.pdbx_description
1 polymer ?
#
loop_
_entity_poly.entity_id
_entity_poly.type
_entity_poly.pdbx_seq_one_letter_code
_entity_poly.pdbx_strand_id
1 'polypeptide(L)' 'MHERVALAYTETGDRNYITTKNKRNTPERIELKKYSPRPTAPYISSGN' A
#
# COMPACT_ATOMS: atom_id res chain seq x y z
N MET A 1 7.35 -0.97 -17.23
CA MET A 1 5.95 -1.37 -17.04
C MET A 1 5.58 -1.02 -15.63
N HIS A 2 4.68 -0.06 -15.44
CA HIS A 2 4.21 0.36 -14.13
C HIS A 2 2.79 -0.18 -13.97
N GLU A 3 2.52 -0.85 -12.85
CA GLU A 3 1.23 -1.42 -12.55
C GLU A 3 0.58 -0.62 -11.43
N ARG A 4 -0.71 -0.33 -11.57
CA ARG A 4 -1.50 0.30 -10.51
C ARG A 4 -1.79 -0.73 -9.44
N VAL A 5 -1.49 -0.38 -8.19
CA VAL A 5 -1.77 -1.19 -7.01
C VAL A 5 -2.55 -0.41 -5.98
N ALA A 6 -3.49 -1.11 -5.36
CA ALA A 6 -4.21 -0.61 -4.21
C ALA A 6 -3.43 -0.95 -2.93
N LEU A 7 -3.27 0.05 -2.10
CA LEU A 7 -2.61 0.02 -0.81
C LEU A 7 -3.71 -0.11 0.27
N ALA A 8 -3.64 -1.17 1.06
CA ALA A 8 -4.57 -1.50 2.14
C ALA A 8 -3.96 -1.21 3.51
N TYR A 9 -4.74 -0.64 4.41
CA TYR A 9 -4.36 -0.53 5.83
C TYR A 9 -4.25 -1.90 6.47
N THR A 10 -3.19 -2.12 7.28
CA THR A 10 -2.96 -3.42 7.92
C THR A 10 -4.02 -3.79 8.94
N GLU A 11 -4.65 -2.80 9.58
CA GLU A 11 -5.66 -3.06 10.62
C GLU A 11 -7.10 -3.13 10.09
N THR A 12 -7.48 -2.20 9.21
CA THR A 12 -8.87 -2.11 8.74
C THR A 12 -9.08 -2.75 7.36
N GLY A 13 -8.01 -3.04 6.61
CA GLY A 13 -8.11 -3.55 5.24
C GLY A 13 -8.63 -2.53 4.23
N ASP A 14 -8.92 -1.30 4.65
CA ASP A 14 -9.42 -0.22 3.80
C ASP A 14 -8.42 0.11 2.68
N ARG A 15 -8.88 0.04 1.43
CA ARG A 15 -8.07 0.28 0.22
C ARG A 15 -8.22 1.72 -0.27
N ASN A 16 -7.83 2.67 0.58
CA ASN A 16 -8.03 4.11 0.32
C ASN A 16 -6.90 4.77 -0.47
N TYR A 17 -5.89 4.00 -0.89
CA TYR A 17 -4.75 4.53 -1.64
C TYR A 17 -4.51 3.73 -2.90
N ILE A 18 -4.38 4.44 -4.01
CA ILE A 18 -3.96 3.88 -5.29
C ILE A 18 -2.59 4.47 -5.59
N THR A 19 -1.60 3.61 -5.82
CA THR A 19 -0.26 3.99 -6.25
C THR A 19 0.15 3.15 -7.45
N THR A 20 1.26 3.49 -8.08
CA THR A 20 1.85 2.70 -9.16
C THR A 20 3.13 2.05 -8.64
N LYS A 21 3.25 0.73 -8.75
CA LYS A 21 4.50 0.01 -8.48
C LYS A 21 5.14 -0.46 -9.77
N ASN A 22 6.47 -0.51 -9.80
CA ASN A 22 7.20 -1.12 -10.89
C ASN A 22 7.55 -2.56 -10.53
N LYS A 23 6.74 -3.52 -10.97
CA LYS A 23 6.93 -4.96 -10.72
C LYS A 23 8.29 -5.49 -11.18
N ARG A 24 8.96 -4.85 -12.14
CA ARG A 24 10.28 -5.29 -12.62
C ARG A 24 11.40 -4.95 -11.63
N ASN A 25 11.30 -3.81 -10.96
CA ASN A 25 12.33 -3.35 -10.02
C ASN A 25 12.00 -3.73 -8.57
N THR A 26 10.71 -3.84 -8.26
CA THR A 26 10.22 -4.16 -6.91
C THR A 26 9.16 -5.26 -7.02
N PRO A 27 9.59 -6.53 -7.18
CA PRO A 27 8.68 -7.67 -7.29
C PRO A 27 8.05 -8.02 -5.94
N GLU A 28 8.68 -7.61 -4.84
CA GLU A 28 8.22 -7.86 -3.47
C GLU A 28 7.03 -6.99 -3.06
N ARG A 29 6.41 -7.37 -1.94
CA ARG A 29 5.29 -6.65 -1.33
C ARG A 29 5.79 -5.31 -0.80
N ILE A 30 5.13 -4.22 -1.19
CA ILE A 30 5.50 -2.89 -0.73
C ILE A 30 4.75 -2.60 0.57
N GLU A 31 5.50 -2.31 1.64
CA GLU A 31 4.98 -1.85 2.93
C GLU A 31 5.43 -0.40 3.16
N LEU A 32 4.47 0.51 3.20
CA LEU A 32 4.70 1.94 3.37
C LEU A 32 4.10 2.43 4.69
N LYS A 33 4.92 3.13 5.47
CA LYS A 33 4.46 3.92 6.61
C LYS A 33 3.87 5.23 6.10
N LYS A 34 2.62 5.20 5.63
CA LYS A 34 1.93 6.40 5.16
C LYS A 34 0.98 6.88 6.25
N TYR A 35 1.03 8.18 6.54
CA TYR A 35 0.21 8.81 7.55
C TYR A 35 -1.28 8.55 7.29
N SER A 36 -1.98 8.08 8.32
CA SER A 36 -3.42 7.92 8.35
C SER A 36 -4.02 9.00 9.24
N PRO A 37 -5.14 9.63 8.85
CA PRO A 37 -5.90 10.47 9.76
C PRO A 37 -6.55 9.65 10.90
N ARG A 38 -6.58 8.30 10.80
CA ARG A 38 -7.05 7.44 11.89
C ARG A 38 -5.91 7.15 12.88
N PRO A 39 -6.16 7.27 14.19
CA PRO A 39 -5.13 7.15 15.22
C PRO A 39 -4.50 5.76 15.31
N THR A 40 -5.11 4.73 14.72
CA THR A 40 -4.64 3.34 14.89
C THR A 40 -3.75 2.83 13.77
N ALA A 41 -3.52 3.54 12.66
CA ALA A 41 -2.92 2.91 11.48
C ALA A 41 -1.48 3.37 11.14
N PRO A 42 -0.44 2.67 11.62
CA PRO A 42 0.96 3.00 11.30
C PRO A 42 1.49 2.42 9.98
N TYR A 43 0.77 1.50 9.30
CA TYR A 43 1.29 0.81 8.11
C TYR A 43 0.22 0.59 7.02
N ILE A 44 0.59 0.89 5.78
CA ILE A 44 -0.19 0.62 4.58
C ILE A 44 0.60 -0.30 3.68
N SER A 45 -0.03 -1.32 3.12
CA SER A 45 0.66 -2.35 2.35
C SER A 45 -0.03 -2.62 1.02
N SER A 46 0.75 -2.84 -0.04
CA SER A 46 0.18 -3.15 -1.35
C SER A 46 -0.45 -4.54 -1.28
N GLY A 47 -1.74 -4.62 -1.63
CA GLY A 47 -2.37 -5.91 -1.93
C GLY A 47 -1.61 -6.60 -3.05
N ASN A 48 -1.55 -7.94 -2.98
CA ASN A 48 -1.02 -8.76 -4.06
C ASN A 48 -1.75 -8.51 -5.37
#